data_AF-A0A1H6B9G7-F1
#
_entry.id   AF-A0A1H6B9G7-F1
#
_cell.length_a   1.000
_cell.length_b   1.000
_cell.length_c   1.000
_cell.angle_alpha   90.00
_cell.angle_beta   90.00
_cell.angle_gamma   90.00
#
_symmetry.space_group_name_H-M   'P 1'
#
loop_
_entity.id
_entity.type
_entity.pdbx_description
1 polymer ?
#
loop_
_entity_poly.entity_id
_entity_poly.type
_entity_poly.pdbx_seq_one_letter_code
_entity_poly.pdbx_strand_id
1 'polypeptide(L)'
;MNDKNTVRHIIEDLLPLYEEGLLSEETAKWLEAQTAGDPDYARLVRLSGQSLLKPELPEPAEDYAKMMAKINRKLSFYQLLFMAISFVLAIRTSLLNESFGFVLWYAVLGFVTYLFYKQIKIVLFLSFAPVFLWSLGDSIYSAVNGSGDGGVGMLVFVPIVGAVLTAFIHSLFAFIGSLMGLLVLKIRKTGDDSE
;
A
#
# COMPACT_ATOMS: atom_id res chain seq x y z
N MET A 1 30.24 44.14 -37.11
CA MET A 1 29.67 43.01 -37.86
C MET A 1 29.65 41.83 -36.92
N ASN A 2 28.47 41.39 -36.46
CA ASN A 2 28.39 40.16 -35.68
C ASN A 2 28.73 38.98 -36.60
N ASP A 3 29.57 38.08 -36.11
CA ASP A 3 29.89 36.84 -36.82
C ASP A 3 28.61 36.00 -36.97
N LYS A 4 28.42 35.41 -38.16
CA LYS A 4 27.28 34.54 -38.51
C LYS A 4 27.17 33.36 -37.53
N ASN A 5 28.30 32.90 -36.97
CA ASN A 5 28.32 31.86 -35.95
C ASN A 5 27.77 32.36 -34.60
N THR A 6 28.08 33.59 -34.20
CA THR A 6 27.56 34.17 -32.95
C THR A 6 26.05 34.32 -33.00
N VAL A 7 25.51 34.81 -34.12
CA VAL A 7 24.06 34.95 -34.30
C VAL A 7 23.35 33.59 -34.25
N ARG A 8 23.97 32.56 -34.83
CA ARG A 8 23.44 31.19 -34.78
C ARG A 8 23.30 30.66 -33.35
N HIS A 9 24.33 30.82 -32.52
CA HIS A 9 24.29 30.35 -31.14
C HIS A 9 23.24 31.10 -30.31
N ILE A 10 23.11 32.41 -30.52
CA ILE A 10 22.06 33.22 -29.88
C ILE A 10 20.68 32.69 -30.28
N ILE A 11 20.47 32.33 -31.55
CA ILE A 11 19.21 31.74 -32.01
C ILE A 11 18.97 30.39 -31.33
N GLU A 12 19.96 29.49 -31.34
CA GLU A 12 19.85 28.16 -30.70
C GLU A 12 19.49 28.25 -29.20
N ASP A 13 20.05 29.21 -28.48
CA ASP A 13 19.75 29.47 -27.06
C ASP A 13 18.33 30.04 -26.84
N LEU A 14 17.82 30.84 -27.79
CA LEU A 14 16.50 31.47 -27.69
C LEU A 14 15.34 30.57 -28.16
N LEU A 15 15.62 29.51 -28.93
CA LEU A 15 14.61 28.61 -29.48
C LEU A 15 13.68 27.98 -28.43
N PRO A 16 14.17 27.42 -27.30
CA PRO A 16 13.28 26.84 -26.29
C PRO A 16 12.33 27.88 -25.68
N LEU A 17 12.84 29.09 -25.41
CA LEU A 17 12.06 30.19 -24.85
C LEU A 17 11.03 30.74 -25.85
N TYR A 18 11.35 30.70 -27.14
CA TYR A 18 10.43 31.09 -28.21
C TYR A 18 9.26 30.10 -28.33
N GLU A 19 9.52 28.79 -28.32
CA GLU A 19 8.49 27.73 -28.36
C GLU A 19 7.56 27.78 -27.15
N GLU A 20 8.09 28.10 -25.97
CA GLU A 20 7.31 28.22 -24.73
C GLU A 20 6.59 29.58 -24.60
N GLY A 21 6.76 30.51 -25.56
CA GLY A 21 6.15 31.85 -25.51
C GLY A 21 6.70 32.74 -24.39
N LEU A 22 7.92 32.48 -23.93
CA LEU A 22 8.58 33.15 -22.81
C LEU A 22 9.52 34.29 -23.23
N LEU A 23 9.71 34.50 -24.54
CA LEU A 23 10.46 35.65 -25.03
C LEU A 23 9.67 36.95 -24.88
N SER A 24 10.38 38.04 -24.58
CA SER A 24 9.82 39.38 -24.68
C SER A 24 9.45 39.69 -26.15
N GLU A 25 8.46 40.56 -26.36
CA GLU A 25 7.99 40.90 -27.71
C GLU A 25 9.11 41.45 -28.62
N GLU A 26 10.06 42.20 -28.05
CA GLU A 26 11.18 42.77 -28.80
C GLU A 26 12.16 41.68 -29.26
N THR A 27 12.47 40.73 -28.37
CA THR A 27 13.37 39.60 -28.69
C THR A 27 12.72 38.62 -29.67
N ALA A 28 11.40 38.40 -29.58
CA ALA A 28 10.65 37.60 -30.54
C ALA A 28 10.68 38.23 -31.95
N LYS A 29 10.41 39.53 -32.07
CA LYS A 29 10.50 40.26 -33.35
C LYS A 29 11.90 40.25 -33.94
N TRP A 30 12.93 40.35 -33.09
CA TRP A 30 14.31 40.24 -33.53
C TRP A 30 14.61 38.84 -34.09
N LEU A 31 14.16 37.78 -33.42
CA LEU A 31 14.33 36.39 -33.85
C LEU A 31 13.63 36.12 -35.21
N GLU A 32 12.40 36.61 -35.36
CA GLU A 32 11.62 36.53 -36.61
C GLU A 32 12.32 37.26 -37.76
N ALA A 33 12.89 38.45 -37.50
CA ALA A 33 13.63 39.21 -38.50
C ALA A 33 14.92 38.51 -38.94
N GLN A 34 15.65 37.87 -38.01
CA GLN A 34 16.85 37.09 -38.35
C GLN A 34 16.51 35.82 -39.14
N THR A 35 15.42 35.14 -38.79
CA THR A 35 14.99 33.90 -39.44
C THR A 35 14.35 34.13 -40.81
N ALA A 36 13.70 35.27 -41.03
CA ALA A 36 13.23 35.68 -42.36
C ALA A 36 14.37 35.98 -43.34
N GLY A 37 15.55 36.37 -42.83
CA GLY A 37 16.70 36.76 -43.62
C GLY A 37 17.67 35.63 -43.99
N ASP A 38 17.58 34.46 -43.33
CA ASP A 38 18.50 33.33 -43.56
C ASP A 38 17.78 31.97 -43.54
N PRO A 39 17.85 31.19 -44.64
CA PRO A 39 17.22 29.87 -44.71
C PRO A 39 17.80 28.85 -43.72
N ASP A 40 19.04 29.01 -43.25
CA ASP A 40 19.63 28.13 -42.22
C ASP A 40 18.95 28.34 -40.87
N TYR A 41 18.64 29.59 -40.51
CA TYR A 41 17.98 29.92 -39.25
C TYR A 41 16.49 29.53 -39.27
N ALA A 42 15.81 29.73 -40.40
CA ALA A 42 14.44 29.23 -40.59
C ALA A 42 14.34 27.71 -40.41
N ARG A 43 15.37 26.96 -40.83
CA ARG A 43 15.45 25.51 -40.63
C ARG A 43 15.58 25.12 -39.16
N LEU A 44 16.36 25.87 -38.36
CA LEU A 44 16.56 25.59 -36.94
C LEU A 44 15.26 25.77 -36.14
N VAL A 45 14.51 26.85 -36.39
CA VAL A 45 13.19 27.07 -35.79
C VAL A 45 12.25 25.92 -36.13
N ARG A 46 12.21 25.51 -37.40
CA ARG A 46 11.35 24.41 -37.85
C ARG A 46 11.68 23.07 -37.18
N LEU A 47 12.95 22.81 -36.90
CA LEU A 47 13.38 21.57 -36.22
C LEU A 47 13.11 21.62 -34.72
N SER A 48 13.17 22.80 -34.10
CA SER A 48 12.86 22.99 -32.68
C SER A 48 11.39 22.73 -32.37
N GLY A 49 10.47 23.23 -33.20
CA GLY A 49 9.03 23.01 -33.05
C GLY A 49 8.55 21.59 -33.41
N GLN A 50 9.43 20.73 -33.91
CA GLN A 50 9.11 19.32 -34.09
C GLN A 50 9.20 18.61 -32.74
N SER A 51 8.03 18.39 -32.13
CA SER A 51 7.91 17.50 -30.97
C SER A 51 8.64 16.20 -31.26
N LEU A 52 9.70 15.92 -30.50
CA LEU A 52 10.38 14.63 -30.56
C LEU A 52 9.31 13.57 -30.36
N LEU A 53 9.19 12.64 -31.32
CA LEU A 53 8.36 11.45 -31.18
C LEU A 53 8.72 10.82 -29.83
N LYS A 54 7.85 11.00 -28.82
CA LYS A 54 7.98 10.30 -27.56
C LYS A 54 7.99 8.83 -27.95
N PRO A 55 9.08 8.08 -27.67
CA PRO A 55 9.06 6.66 -27.94
C PRO A 55 7.84 6.10 -27.21
N GLU A 56 6.95 5.45 -27.95
CA GLU A 56 5.86 4.68 -27.35
C GLU A 56 6.53 3.65 -26.45
N LEU A 57 6.48 3.90 -25.14
CA LEU A 57 6.91 2.90 -24.17
C LEU A 57 6.02 1.68 -24.42
N PRO A 58 6.61 0.48 -24.58
CA PRO A 58 5.80 -0.71 -24.76
C PRO A 58 4.83 -0.81 -23.59
N GLU A 59 3.53 -0.93 -23.90
CA GLU A 59 2.49 -1.28 -22.94
C GLU A 59 3.03 -2.41 -22.05
N PRO A 60 2.94 -2.29 -20.71
CA PRO A 60 3.49 -3.29 -19.81
C PRO A 60 2.90 -4.65 -20.21
N ALA A 61 3.77 -5.56 -20.68
CA ALA A 61 3.35 -6.87 -21.15
C ALA A 61 2.45 -7.53 -20.10
N GLU A 62 1.42 -8.27 -20.51
CA GLU A 62 0.53 -9.00 -19.59
C GLU A 62 1.29 -9.79 -18.52
N ASP A 63 2.50 -10.25 -18.87
CA ASP A 63 3.38 -11.00 -17.99
C ASP A 63 3.93 -10.15 -16.82
N TYR A 64 4.15 -8.85 -17.00
CA TYR A 64 4.54 -7.93 -15.93
C TYR A 64 3.45 -7.81 -14.86
N ALA A 65 2.19 -7.64 -15.27
CA ALA A 65 1.07 -7.58 -14.34
C ALA A 65 0.90 -8.88 -13.54
N LYS A 66 1.04 -10.03 -14.20
CA LYS A 66 1.01 -11.37 -13.57
C LYS A 66 2.18 -11.57 -12.61
N MET A 67 3.38 -11.14 -13.00
CA MET A 67 4.58 -11.19 -12.17
C MET A 67 4.44 -10.32 -10.91
N MET A 68 3.98 -9.07 -11.06
CA MET A 68 3.75 -8.16 -9.94
C MET A 68 2.66 -8.66 -8.99
N ALA A 69 1.58 -9.26 -9.51
CA ALA A 69 0.55 -9.89 -8.69
C ALA A 69 1.12 -11.05 -7.84
N LYS A 70 2.01 -11.87 -8.41
CA LYS A 70 2.67 -12.97 -7.70
C LYS A 70 3.64 -12.47 -6.62
N ILE A 71 4.38 -11.39 -6.92
CA ILE A 71 5.28 -10.73 -5.96
C ILE A 71 4.47 -10.17 -4.79
N ASN A 72 3.42 -9.40 -5.08
CA ASN A 72 2.55 -8.82 -4.06
C ASN A 72 1.92 -9.90 -3.18
N ARG A 73 1.46 -11.02 -3.76
CA ARG A 73 0.91 -12.14 -2.98
C ARG A 73 1.93 -12.75 -2.02
N LYS A 74 3.18 -12.96 -2.46
CA LYS A 74 4.25 -13.46 -1.59
C LYS A 74 4.59 -12.46 -0.49
N LEU A 75 4.65 -11.17 -0.85
CA LEU A 75 4.96 -10.11 0.10
C LEU A 75 3.88 -9.99 1.18
N SER A 76 2.60 -10.03 0.77
CA SER A 76 1.47 -10.07 1.69
C SER A 76 1.58 -11.27 2.62
N PHE A 77 1.89 -12.48 2.13
CA PHE A 77 2.08 -13.65 2.99
C PHE A 77 3.16 -13.43 4.07
N TYR A 78 4.33 -12.88 3.71
CA TYR A 78 5.37 -12.57 4.69
C TYR A 78 4.93 -11.49 5.68
N GLN A 79 4.22 -10.45 5.23
CA GLN A 79 3.65 -9.44 6.12
C GLN A 79 2.64 -10.05 7.10
N LEU A 80 1.81 -10.99 6.63
CA LEU A 80 0.85 -11.75 7.43
C LEU A 80 1.57 -12.57 8.51
N LEU A 81 2.64 -13.26 8.12
CA LEU A 81 3.47 -14.05 9.03
C LEU A 81 4.14 -13.17 10.09
N PHE A 82 4.80 -12.09 9.68
CA PHE A 82 5.45 -11.16 10.62
C PHE A 82 4.44 -10.50 11.55
N MET A 83 3.30 -10.06 11.04
CA MET A 83 2.22 -9.51 11.85
C MET A 83 1.72 -10.51 12.90
N ALA A 84 1.49 -11.77 12.52
CA ALA A 84 1.09 -12.82 13.45
C ALA A 84 2.15 -13.07 14.54
N ILE A 85 3.43 -13.16 14.15
CA ILE A 85 4.56 -13.34 15.08
C ILE A 85 4.66 -12.15 16.04
N SER A 86 4.60 -10.91 15.53
CA SER A 86 4.60 -9.70 16.35
C SER A 86 3.44 -9.65 17.32
N PHE A 87 2.26 -10.10 16.90
CA PHE A 87 1.09 -10.15 17.76
C PHE A 87 1.22 -11.20 18.86
N VAL A 88 1.75 -12.40 18.55
CA VAL A 88 2.05 -13.45 19.54
C VAL A 88 3.12 -12.98 20.52
N LEU A 89 4.16 -12.30 20.05
CA LEU A 89 5.17 -11.69 20.90
C LEU A 89 4.56 -10.63 21.82
N ALA A 90 3.69 -9.77 21.29
CA ALA A 90 2.98 -8.77 22.06
C ALA A 90 2.08 -9.38 23.14
N ILE A 91 1.38 -10.50 22.86
CA ILE A 91 0.62 -11.25 23.88
C ILE A 91 1.55 -11.70 25.00
N ARG A 92 2.71 -12.26 24.67
CA ARG A 92 3.66 -12.78 25.66
C ARG A 92 4.38 -11.70 26.47
N THR A 93 4.66 -10.53 25.87
CA THR A 93 5.46 -9.47 26.51
C THR A 93 4.63 -8.36 27.12
N SER A 94 3.35 -8.25 26.75
CA SER A 94 2.49 -7.24 27.30
C SER A 94 2.09 -7.61 28.73
N LEU A 95 2.39 -6.70 29.65
CA LEU A 95 1.78 -6.60 30.99
C LEU A 95 0.23 -6.56 30.95
N LEU A 96 -0.39 -6.51 29.75
CA LEU A 96 -1.83 -6.49 29.51
C LEU A 96 -2.44 -7.87 29.25
N ASN A 97 -1.69 -8.98 29.37
CA ASN A 97 -2.23 -10.35 29.19
C ASN A 97 -3.48 -10.63 30.09
N GLU A 98 -3.70 -9.81 31.13
CA GLU A 98 -4.88 -9.85 32.01
C GLU A 98 -5.76 -8.58 31.97
N SER A 99 -5.45 -7.59 31.12
CA SER A 99 -6.27 -6.37 31.02
C SER A 99 -7.30 -6.51 29.90
N PHE A 100 -8.56 -6.22 30.22
CA PHE A 100 -9.68 -6.14 29.26
C PHE A 100 -9.35 -5.27 28.03
N GLY A 101 -8.46 -4.28 28.15
CA GLY A 101 -8.04 -3.43 27.03
C GLY A 101 -7.32 -4.17 25.90
N PHE A 102 -6.77 -5.36 26.13
CA PHE A 102 -6.08 -6.13 25.10
C PHE A 102 -7.02 -6.62 24.00
N VAL A 103 -8.27 -6.95 24.35
CA VAL A 103 -9.28 -7.39 23.37
C VAL A 103 -9.59 -6.30 22.34
N LEU A 104 -9.48 -5.02 22.72
CA LEU A 104 -9.77 -3.89 21.84
C LEU A 104 -8.76 -3.78 20.68
N TRP A 105 -7.52 -4.22 20.89
CA TRP A 105 -6.50 -4.25 19.83
C TRP A 105 -6.86 -5.20 18.69
N TYR A 106 -7.73 -6.17 18.93
CA TYR A 106 -8.23 -7.02 17.85
C TYR A 106 -9.13 -6.26 16.89
N ALA A 107 -9.82 -5.20 17.33
CA ALA A 107 -10.54 -4.32 16.41
C ALA A 107 -9.57 -3.56 15.48
N VAL A 108 -8.43 -3.08 16.01
CA VAL A 108 -7.39 -2.47 15.17
C VAL A 108 -6.80 -3.50 14.20
N LEU A 109 -6.49 -4.71 14.67
CA LEU A 109 -6.00 -5.80 13.82
C LEU A 109 -7.00 -6.14 12.72
N GLY A 110 -8.28 -6.25 13.05
CA GLY A 110 -9.35 -6.53 12.09
C GLY A 110 -9.51 -5.43 11.05
N PHE A 111 -9.43 -4.17 11.48
CA PHE A 111 -9.48 -2.99 10.61
C PHE A 111 -8.34 -3.00 9.59
N VAL A 112 -7.09 -3.06 10.08
CA VAL A 112 -5.90 -3.04 9.22
C VAL A 112 -5.88 -4.25 8.30
N THR A 113 -6.08 -5.44 8.83
CA THR A 113 -6.06 -6.68 8.04
C THR A 113 -7.13 -6.64 6.95
N TYR A 114 -8.33 -6.13 7.24
CA TYR A 114 -9.37 -5.99 6.22
C TYR A 114 -9.00 -4.98 5.13
N LEU A 115 -8.39 -3.85 5.46
CA LEU A 115 -7.95 -2.87 4.46
C LEU A 115 -6.91 -3.44 3.49
N PHE A 116 -5.98 -4.27 3.98
CA PHE A 116 -4.95 -4.90 3.15
C PHE A 116 -5.50 -6.07 2.32
N TYR A 117 -6.24 -6.98 2.94
CA TYR A 117 -6.63 -8.24 2.31
C TYR A 117 -8.02 -8.22 1.68
N LYS A 118 -8.90 -7.32 2.10
CA LYS A 118 -10.30 -7.20 1.67
C LYS A 118 -11.11 -8.49 1.80
N GLN A 119 -10.68 -9.39 2.69
CA GLN A 119 -11.29 -10.70 2.89
C GLN A 119 -11.52 -10.97 4.38
N ILE A 120 -12.79 -11.10 4.76
CA ILE A 120 -13.19 -11.33 6.15
C ILE A 120 -12.68 -12.66 6.70
N LYS A 121 -12.56 -13.69 5.84
CA LYS A 121 -12.05 -15.01 6.22
C LYS A 121 -10.62 -14.94 6.76
N ILE A 122 -9.78 -14.08 6.17
CA ILE A 122 -8.39 -13.89 6.60
C ILE A 122 -8.36 -13.22 7.97
N VAL A 123 -9.21 -12.20 8.19
CA VAL A 123 -9.35 -11.52 9.49
C VAL A 123 -9.73 -12.51 10.58
N LEU A 124 -10.78 -13.30 10.36
CA LEU A 124 -11.27 -14.27 11.36
C LEU A 124 -10.24 -15.38 11.63
N PHE A 125 -9.55 -15.86 10.60
CA PHE A 125 -8.50 -16.86 10.79
C PHE A 125 -7.35 -16.33 11.64
N LEU A 126 -6.90 -15.10 11.37
CA LEU A 126 -5.84 -14.43 12.10
C LEU A 126 -6.20 -14.10 13.55
N SER A 127 -7.46 -13.73 13.81
CA SER A 127 -7.91 -13.44 15.17
C SER A 127 -8.18 -14.70 15.98
N PHE A 128 -8.68 -15.77 15.33
CA PHE A 128 -9.12 -16.98 16.02
C PHE A 128 -7.97 -17.95 16.28
N ALA A 129 -7.22 -18.36 15.25
CA ALA A 129 -6.31 -19.50 15.35
C ALA A 129 -5.18 -19.29 16.37
N PRO A 130 -4.48 -18.14 16.40
CA PRO A 130 -3.42 -17.91 17.38
C PRO A 130 -3.94 -17.88 18.81
N VAL A 131 -5.10 -17.24 19.04
CA VAL A 131 -5.72 -17.13 20.36
C VAL A 131 -6.22 -18.48 20.86
N PHE A 132 -6.85 -19.25 19.97
CA PHE A 132 -7.33 -20.58 20.28
C PHE A 132 -6.17 -21.50 20.66
N LEU A 133 -5.12 -21.57 19.85
CA LEU A 133 -3.96 -22.43 20.12
C LEU A 133 -3.25 -22.02 21.41
N TRP A 134 -3.13 -20.71 21.65
CA TRP A 134 -2.55 -20.18 22.88
C TRP A 134 -3.36 -20.57 24.11
N SER A 135 -4.65 -20.22 24.12
CA SER A 135 -5.54 -20.45 25.26
C SER A 135 -5.71 -21.94 25.54
N LEU A 136 -5.73 -22.77 24.50
CA LEU A 136 -5.75 -24.23 24.65
C LEU A 136 -4.45 -24.75 25.28
N GLY A 137 -3.29 -24.28 24.80
CA GLY A 137 -1.99 -24.67 25.34
C GLY A 137 -1.83 -24.27 26.80
N ASP A 138 -2.25 -23.06 27.16
CA ASP A 138 -2.21 -22.55 28.54
C ASP A 138 -3.16 -23.32 29.47
N SER A 139 -4.37 -23.63 28.99
CA SER A 139 -5.35 -24.42 29.74
C SER A 139 -4.87 -25.87 29.96
N ILE A 140 -4.27 -26.50 28.95
CA ILE A 140 -3.69 -27.85 29.07
C ILE A 140 -2.49 -27.83 30.03
N TYR A 141 -1.60 -26.85 29.90
CA TYR A 141 -0.45 -26.72 30.78
C TYR A 141 -0.88 -26.58 32.25
N SER A 142 -1.89 -25.76 32.50
CA SER A 142 -2.47 -25.54 33.83
C SER A 142 -3.18 -26.79 34.36
N ALA A 143 -3.88 -27.54 33.50
CA ALA A 143 -4.57 -28.78 33.90
C ALA A 143 -3.60 -29.92 34.23
N VAL A 144 -2.46 -30.02 33.53
CA VAL A 144 -1.44 -31.06 33.75
C VAL A 144 -0.56 -30.75 34.97
N ASN A 145 -0.25 -29.48 35.21
CA ASN A 145 0.62 -29.06 36.31
C ASN A 145 -0.13 -28.60 37.56
N GLY A 146 -1.45 -28.45 37.48
CA GLY A 146 -2.32 -28.12 38.61
C GLY A 146 -2.56 -29.34 39.49
N SER A 147 -2.48 -29.15 40.81
CA SER A 147 -2.70 -30.19 41.84
C SER A 147 -4.19 -30.55 42.00
N GLY A 148 -4.86 -30.99 40.92
CA GLY A 148 -6.28 -31.27 40.88
C GLY A 148 -6.60 -32.74 40.58
N ASP A 149 -7.38 -33.36 41.47
CA ASP A 149 -8.01 -34.68 41.34
C ASP A 149 -9.17 -34.64 40.31
N GLY A 150 -8.85 -34.35 39.05
CA GLY A 150 -9.81 -34.07 37.99
C GLY A 150 -9.95 -35.20 36.98
N GLY A 151 -11.15 -35.78 36.85
CA GLY A 151 -11.46 -36.75 35.79
C GLY A 151 -11.32 -36.18 34.37
N VAL A 152 -11.44 -37.06 33.35
CA VAL A 152 -11.18 -36.75 31.92
C VAL A 152 -11.90 -35.49 31.40
N GLY A 153 -13.09 -35.16 31.93
CA GLY A 153 -13.81 -33.93 31.60
C GLY A 153 -13.08 -32.64 31.98
N MET A 154 -12.33 -32.64 33.09
CA MET A 154 -11.51 -31.50 33.52
C MET A 154 -10.23 -31.37 32.68
N LEU A 155 -9.70 -32.48 32.18
CA LEU A 155 -8.46 -32.52 31.39
C LEU A 155 -8.67 -32.19 29.90
N VAL A 156 -9.87 -32.40 29.35
CA VAL A 156 -10.11 -32.27 27.89
C VAL A 156 -11.22 -31.27 27.56
N PHE A 157 -12.38 -31.37 28.20
CA PHE A 157 -13.55 -30.58 27.79
C PHE A 157 -13.43 -29.11 28.21
N VAL A 158 -13.06 -28.86 29.47
CA VAL A 158 -12.93 -27.49 30.01
C VAL A 158 -11.88 -26.65 29.25
N PRO A 159 -10.67 -27.16 28.96
CA PRO A 159 -9.67 -26.43 28.17
C PRO A 159 -10.16 -26.04 26.76
N ILE A 160 -10.84 -26.95 26.07
CA ILE A 160 -11.33 -26.69 24.70
C ILE A 160 -12.40 -25.60 24.71
N VAL A 161 -13.37 -25.69 25.61
CA VAL A 161 -14.46 -24.70 25.70
C VAL A 161 -13.92 -23.32 26.06
N GLY A 162 -13.00 -23.25 27.03
CA GLY A 162 -12.33 -22.00 27.41
C GLY A 162 -11.57 -21.36 26.26
N ALA A 163 -10.82 -22.17 25.51
CA ALA A 163 -10.06 -21.72 24.35
C ALA A 163 -10.96 -21.22 23.22
N VAL A 164 -12.04 -21.94 22.91
CA VAL A 164 -13.03 -21.51 21.91
C VAL A 164 -13.67 -20.18 22.31
N LEU A 165 -14.12 -20.05 23.55
CA LEU A 165 -14.79 -18.85 24.03
C LEU A 165 -13.86 -17.64 23.99
N THR A 166 -12.62 -17.81 24.41
CA THR A 166 -11.58 -16.77 24.37
C THR A 166 -11.29 -16.34 22.94
N ALA A 167 -11.06 -17.29 22.03
CA ALA A 167 -10.80 -16.99 20.62
C ALA A 167 -12.00 -16.35 19.92
N PHE A 168 -13.22 -16.74 20.30
CA PHE A 168 -14.45 -16.17 19.77
C PHE A 168 -14.61 -14.70 20.15
N ILE A 169 -14.39 -14.34 21.42
CA ILE A 169 -14.45 -12.94 21.88
C ILE A 169 -13.49 -12.06 21.08
N HIS A 170 -12.23 -12.47 20.93
CA HIS A 170 -11.23 -11.73 20.16
C HIS A 170 -11.62 -11.61 18.68
N SER A 171 -12.21 -12.67 18.12
CA SER A 171 -12.70 -12.67 16.73
C SER A 171 -13.90 -11.74 16.53
N LEU A 172 -14.74 -11.54 17.55
CA LEU A 172 -15.84 -10.57 17.51
C LEU A 172 -15.30 -9.13 17.37
N PHE A 173 -14.28 -8.77 18.14
CA PHE A 173 -13.65 -7.45 18.03
C PHE A 173 -12.96 -7.27 16.68
N ALA A 174 -12.25 -8.29 16.18
CA ALA A 174 -11.67 -8.25 14.84
C ALA A 174 -12.74 -8.10 13.73
N PHE A 175 -13.88 -8.76 13.89
CA PHE A 175 -15.02 -8.59 12.99
C PHE A 175 -15.53 -7.15 13.00
N ILE A 176 -15.72 -6.53 14.16
CA ILE A 176 -16.13 -5.11 14.28
C ILE A 176 -15.11 -4.21 13.55
N GLY A 177 -13.82 -4.41 13.79
CA GLY A 177 -12.76 -3.68 13.10
C GLY A 177 -12.82 -3.81 11.58
N SER A 178 -13.07 -5.01 11.08
CA SER A 178 -13.20 -5.24 9.63
C SER A 178 -14.39 -4.52 9.00
N LEU A 179 -15.51 -4.38 9.73
CA LEU A 179 -16.67 -3.60 9.28
C LEU A 179 -16.32 -2.13 9.16
N MET A 180 -15.53 -1.58 10.10
CA MET A 180 -15.01 -0.22 9.98
C MET A 180 -14.13 -0.07 8.74
N GLY A 181 -13.27 -1.06 8.44
CA GLY A 181 -12.43 -1.06 7.24
C GLY A 181 -13.27 -1.08 5.95
N LEU A 182 -14.34 -1.85 5.94
CA LEU A 182 -15.31 -1.88 4.84
C LEU A 182 -15.96 -0.52 4.62
N LEU A 183 -16.42 0.13 5.69
CA LEU A 183 -17.01 1.46 5.61
C LEU A 183 -16.04 2.49 5.03
N VAL A 184 -14.78 2.48 5.46
CA VAL A 184 -13.74 3.37 4.92
C VAL A 184 -13.54 3.17 3.42
N LEU A 185 -13.44 1.92 2.96
CA LEU A 185 -13.30 1.64 1.52
C LEU A 185 -14.55 2.07 0.73
N LYS A 186 -15.73 1.92 1.31
CA LYS A 186 -16.99 2.33 0.68
C LYS A 186 -17.08 3.85 0.53
N ILE A 187 -16.74 4.60 1.59
CA ILE A 187 -16.74 6.07 1.57
C ILE A 187 -15.75 6.59 0.54
N ARG A 188 -14.53 6.04 0.49
CA ARG A 188 -13.50 6.44 -0.47
C ARG A 188 -13.94 6.21 -1.92
N LYS A 189 -14.52 5.04 -2.21
CA LYS A 189 -15.01 4.72 -3.55
C LYS A 189 -16.12 5.70 -4.00
N THR A 190 -17.04 6.04 -3.10
CA THR A 190 -18.11 7.01 -3.42
C THR A 190 -17.57 8.41 -3.69
N GLY A 191 -16.47 8.82 -3.06
CA GLY A 191 -15.81 10.10 -3.36
C GLY A 191 -15.18 10.12 -4.76
N ASP A 192 -14.43 9.08 -5.11
CA ASP A 192 -13.77 8.96 -6.43
C ASP A 192 -14.80 8.86 -7.59
N ASP A 193 -15.99 8.29 -7.36
CA ASP A 193 -17.06 8.17 -8.37
C ASP A 193 -17.86 9.49 -8.56
N SER A 194 -17.59 10.53 -7.75
CA SER A 194 -18.31 11.81 -7.74
C SER A 194 -17.50 13.02 -8.23
N GLU A 195 -16.26 12.80 -8.68
CA GLU A 195 -15.42 13.74 -9.44
C GLU A 195 -15.42 13.40 -10.94
#